data_AF-A0A7K6B493-F1
#
_entry.id   AF-A0A7K6B493-F1
#
_cell.length_a   1.000
_cell.length_b   1.000
_cell.length_c   1.000
_cell.angle_alpha   90.00
_cell.angle_beta   90.00
_cell.angle_gamma   90.00
#
_symmetry.space_group_name_H-M   'P 1'
#
loop_
_entity.id
_entity.type
_entity.pdbx_description
1 polymer ?
#
loop_
_entity_poly.entity_id
_entity_poly.type
_entity_poly.pdbx_seq_one_letter_code
_entity_poly.pdbx_strand_id
1 'polypeptide(L)'
;FQKSKISTYDKMWAFMSSRRQSVLVKSNEEGIQRVLTSDYAFLMESTTIEFVTQRNCNLTQIGGLIDSKGYGVGTPMGSPYRDKITIAILQLQEEGKLHMMKEKWWRGNGCPEEENKEASALGVQNIGGIFIVLAAGLVLSVFVAVGEFLYKSKKNAQLEK
;
A
#
# COMPACT_ATOMS: atom_id res chain seq x y z
N PHE A 1 -21.83 6.24 6.18
CA PHE A 1 -21.46 7.66 6.32
C PHE A 1 -22.66 8.61 6.43
N GLN A 2 -23.63 8.61 5.51
CA GLN A 2 -24.78 9.54 5.53
C GLN A 2 -25.56 9.64 6.87
N LYS A 3 -25.78 8.51 7.54
CA LYS A 3 -26.52 8.46 8.82
C LYS A 3 -25.59 8.40 10.04
N SER A 4 -24.29 8.68 9.85
CA SER A 4 -23.32 8.65 10.93
C SER A 4 -23.56 9.81 11.90
N LYS A 5 -23.39 9.56 13.20
CA LYS A 5 -23.40 10.60 14.24
C LYS A 5 -21.98 11.06 14.63
N ILE A 6 -20.95 10.45 14.06
CA ILE A 6 -19.55 10.79 14.31
C ILE A 6 -19.16 11.96 13.42
N SER A 7 -18.66 13.04 14.02
CA SER A 7 -18.35 14.32 13.35
C SER A 7 -17.37 14.16 12.18
N THR A 8 -16.34 13.33 12.33
CA THR A 8 -15.37 13.05 11.25
C THR A 8 -16.05 12.40 10.04
N TYR A 9 -16.89 11.41 10.27
CA TYR A 9 -17.61 10.68 9.22
C TYR A 9 -18.71 11.50 8.56
N ASP A 10 -19.30 12.44 9.31
CA ASP A 10 -20.23 13.42 8.76
C ASP A 10 -19.53 14.41 7.82
N LYS A 11 -18.35 14.93 8.21
CA LYS A 11 -17.50 15.74 7.32
C LYS A 11 -17.07 14.99 6.06
N MET A 12 -16.67 13.72 6.21
CA MET A 12 -16.37 12.86 5.05
C MET A 12 -17.58 12.70 4.13
N TRP A 13 -18.78 12.53 4.69
CA TRP A 13 -20.01 12.48 3.91
C TRP A 13 -20.34 13.80 3.21
N ALA A 14 -20.14 14.94 3.87
CA ALA A 14 -20.34 16.25 3.26
C ALA A 14 -19.40 16.45 2.04
N PHE A 15 -18.14 16.01 2.16
CA PHE A 15 -17.20 16.00 1.04
C PHE A 15 -17.65 15.06 -0.09
N MET A 16 -18.02 13.82 0.23
CA MET A 16 -18.46 12.85 -0.78
C MET A 16 -19.77 13.26 -1.48
N SER A 17 -20.70 13.86 -0.73
CA SER A 17 -22.01 14.24 -1.24
C SER A 17 -21.97 15.47 -2.15
N SER A 18 -21.11 16.45 -1.84
CA SER A 18 -20.89 17.64 -2.68
C SER A 18 -20.19 17.32 -4.01
N ARG A 19 -19.45 16.20 -4.09
CA ARG A 19 -18.67 15.79 -5.28
C ARG A 19 -19.09 14.43 -5.84
N ARG A 20 -20.37 14.07 -5.72
CA ARG A 20 -20.87 12.72 -6.04
C ARG A 20 -20.40 12.16 -7.38
N GLN A 21 -20.50 12.94 -8.45
CA GLN A 21 -20.17 12.49 -9.80
C GLN A 21 -18.68 12.17 -9.98
N SER A 22 -17.80 12.83 -9.22
CA SER A 22 -16.36 12.61 -9.33
C SER A 22 -15.83 11.64 -8.28
N VAL A 23 -16.44 11.47 -7.12
CA VAL A 23 -15.89 10.62 -6.04
C VAL A 23 -16.58 9.27 -5.88
N LEU A 24 -17.82 9.11 -6.32
CA LEU A 24 -18.54 7.84 -6.24
C LEU A 24 -18.44 7.08 -7.57
N VAL A 25 -18.16 5.80 -7.48
CA VAL A 25 -18.12 4.86 -8.60
C VAL A 25 -19.35 3.95 -8.59
N LYS A 26 -19.65 3.32 -9.72
CA LYS A 26 -20.83 2.45 -9.86
C LYS A 26 -20.55 1.00 -9.43
N SER A 27 -19.31 0.55 -9.58
CA SER A 27 -18.90 -0.82 -9.21
C SER A 27 -17.54 -0.85 -8.53
N ASN A 28 -17.23 -1.99 -7.89
CA ASN A 28 -15.94 -2.20 -7.24
C ASN A 28 -14.81 -2.24 -8.27
N GLU A 29 -15.04 -2.82 -9.45
CA GLU A 29 -14.05 -2.92 -10.53
C GLU A 29 -13.64 -1.53 -11.04
N GLU A 30 -14.61 -0.64 -11.22
CA GLU A 30 -14.35 0.76 -11.57
C GLU A 30 -13.54 1.46 -10.48
N GLY A 31 -13.91 1.25 -9.21
CA GLY A 31 -13.17 1.76 -8.05
C GLY A 31 -11.72 1.28 -8.04
N ILE A 32 -11.48 -0.02 -8.21
CA ILE A 32 -10.16 -0.64 -8.22
C ILE A 32 -9.31 -0.10 -9.37
N GLN A 33 -9.85 -0.04 -10.58
CA GLN A 33 -9.14 0.52 -11.74
C GLN A 33 -8.76 1.98 -11.52
N ARG A 34 -9.62 2.75 -10.87
CA ARG A 34 -9.36 4.15 -10.57
C ARG A 34 -8.27 4.35 -9.52
N VAL A 35 -8.22 3.50 -8.49
CA VAL A 35 -7.13 3.50 -7.51
C VAL A 35 -5.78 3.21 -8.18
N LEU A 36 -5.76 2.30 -9.16
CA LEU A 36 -4.53 1.94 -9.87
C LEU A 36 -4.03 3.01 -10.85
N THR A 37 -4.92 3.85 -11.37
CA THR A 37 -4.61 4.80 -12.46
C THR A 37 -4.51 6.24 -12.00
N SER A 38 -5.04 6.58 -10.83
CA SER A 38 -5.12 7.95 -10.32
C SER A 38 -4.87 8.01 -8.83
N ASP A 39 -4.57 9.21 -8.31
CA ASP A 39 -4.45 9.47 -6.87
C ASP A 39 -5.84 9.46 -6.20
N TYR A 40 -6.35 8.25 -5.96
CA TYR A 40 -7.67 8.00 -5.43
C TYR A 40 -7.63 6.86 -4.40
N ALA A 41 -8.23 7.09 -3.24
CA ALA A 41 -8.45 6.05 -2.23
C ALA A 41 -9.90 5.56 -2.30
N PHE A 42 -10.08 4.25 -2.30
CA PHE A 42 -11.41 3.64 -2.38
C PHE A 42 -11.78 2.92 -1.08
N LEU A 43 -12.98 3.19 -0.58
CA LEU A 43 -13.54 2.51 0.58
C LEU A 43 -14.39 1.32 0.10
N MET A 44 -14.00 0.13 0.51
CA MET A 44 -14.66 -1.13 0.16
C MET A 44 -14.72 -2.04 1.39
N GLU A 45 -15.53 -3.09 1.33
CA GLU A 45 -15.61 -4.08 2.39
C GLU A 45 -14.28 -4.82 2.58
N SER A 46 -13.92 -5.08 3.83
CA SER A 46 -12.64 -5.68 4.23
C SER A 46 -12.38 -7.04 3.57
N THR A 47 -13.40 -7.89 3.46
CA THR A 47 -13.29 -9.20 2.81
C THR A 47 -12.94 -9.10 1.33
N THR A 48 -13.49 -8.09 0.64
CA THR A 48 -13.18 -7.81 -0.76
C THR A 48 -11.79 -7.19 -0.90
N ILE A 49 -11.39 -6.31 0.03
CA ILE A 49 -10.04 -5.75 0.05
C ILE A 49 -9.02 -6.88 0.20
N GLU A 50 -9.18 -7.75 1.20
CA GLU A 50 -8.33 -8.93 1.44
C GLU A 50 -8.23 -9.81 0.19
N PHE A 51 -9.36 -10.08 -0.47
CA PHE A 51 -9.39 -10.89 -1.68
C PHE A 51 -8.61 -10.27 -2.86
N VAL A 52 -8.75 -8.97 -3.06
CA VAL A 52 -8.14 -8.25 -4.20
C VAL A 52 -6.67 -7.98 -3.96
N THR A 53 -6.25 -7.60 -2.75
CA THR A 53 -4.85 -7.34 -2.41
C THR A 53 -4.00 -8.61 -2.45
N GLN A 54 -4.57 -9.77 -2.09
CA GLN A 54 -3.88 -11.07 -2.26
C GLN A 54 -3.62 -11.46 -3.74
N ARG A 55 -4.28 -10.79 -4.69
CA ARG A 55 -4.17 -11.06 -6.14
C ARG A 55 -3.47 -9.96 -6.91
N ASN A 56 -3.50 -8.73 -6.40
CA ASN A 56 -2.91 -7.57 -7.04
C ASN A 56 -2.03 -6.81 -6.04
N CYS A 57 -0.73 -6.96 -6.19
CA CYS A 57 0.27 -6.45 -5.26
C CYS A 57 0.51 -4.95 -5.40
N ASN A 58 -0.09 -4.31 -6.41
CA ASN A 58 -0.05 -2.85 -6.57
C ASN A 58 -1.05 -2.13 -5.67
N LEU A 59 -1.88 -2.88 -4.92
CA LEU A 59 -2.86 -2.35 -4.00
C LEU A 59 -2.42 -2.60 -2.56
N THR A 60 -2.62 -1.60 -1.71
CA THR A 60 -2.30 -1.70 -0.29
C THR A 60 -3.52 -1.32 0.53
N GLN A 61 -3.85 -2.13 1.53
CA GLN A 61 -4.85 -1.77 2.52
C GLN A 61 -4.26 -0.76 3.49
N ILE A 62 -4.96 0.36 3.68
CA ILE A 62 -4.59 1.39 4.65
C ILE A 62 -5.58 1.39 5.81
N GLY A 63 -5.05 1.29 7.03
CA GLY A 63 -5.84 1.30 8.25
C GLY A 63 -6.58 -0.01 8.53
N GLY A 64 -7.47 0.05 9.53
CA GLY A 64 -8.26 -1.09 10.00
C GLY A 64 -9.73 -1.00 9.60
N LEU A 65 -10.54 -1.83 10.27
CA LEU A 65 -11.99 -1.82 10.09
C LEU A 65 -12.59 -0.51 10.63
N ILE A 66 -13.37 0.17 9.78
CA ILE A 66 -14.10 1.39 10.15
C ILE A 66 -15.45 1.08 10.81
N ASP A 67 -15.97 -0.12 10.61
CA ASP A 67 -17.17 -0.65 11.23
C ASP A 67 -17.06 -2.16 11.44
N SER A 68 -17.92 -2.70 12.30
CA SER A 68 -18.05 -4.15 12.52
C SER A 68 -19.37 -4.61 11.94
N LYS A 69 -19.31 -5.20 10.75
CA LYS A 69 -20.43 -5.77 10.02
C LYS A 69 -20.11 -7.19 9.59
N GLY A 70 -21.15 -7.98 9.34
CA GLY A 70 -21.02 -9.35 8.85
C GLY A 70 -22.07 -9.67 7.79
N TYR A 71 -21.75 -10.65 6.95
CA TYR A 71 -22.69 -11.21 5.99
C TYR A 71 -23.69 -12.15 6.66
N GLY A 72 -24.92 -12.15 6.17
CA GLY A 72 -25.98 -13.04 6.65
C GLY A 72 -26.88 -13.51 5.51
N VAL A 73 -27.63 -14.58 5.75
CA VAL A 73 -28.60 -15.12 4.80
C VAL A 73 -29.96 -14.50 5.05
N GLY A 74 -30.42 -13.66 4.11
CA GLY A 74 -31.74 -13.04 4.19
C GLY A 74 -32.87 -14.03 3.88
N THR A 75 -33.87 -14.11 4.76
CA THR A 75 -35.10 -14.89 4.53
C THR A 75 -36.32 -13.98 4.65
N PRO A 76 -37.44 -14.28 3.95
CA PRO A 76 -38.69 -13.54 4.13
C PRO A 76 -39.16 -13.54 5.59
N MET A 77 -39.83 -12.47 6.01
CA MET A 77 -40.42 -12.43 7.36
C MET A 77 -41.42 -13.56 7.55
N GLY A 78 -41.32 -14.27 8.67
CA GLY A 78 -42.15 -15.45 8.97
C GLY A 78 -41.75 -16.72 8.23
N SER A 79 -40.61 -16.75 7.51
CA SER A 79 -40.15 -17.95 6.82
C SER A 79 -39.89 -19.11 7.80
N PRO A 80 -40.45 -20.31 7.54
CA PRO A 80 -40.21 -21.50 8.37
C PRO A 80 -38.77 -22.02 8.25
N TYR A 81 -37.99 -21.52 7.28
CA TYR A 81 -36.61 -21.92 7.05
C TYR A 81 -35.61 -21.12 7.87
N ARG A 82 -36.01 -19.97 8.44
CA ARG A 82 -35.09 -19.09 9.17
C ARG A 82 -34.33 -19.84 10.25
N ASP A 83 -35.06 -20.56 11.10
CA ASP A 83 -34.45 -21.23 12.25
C ASP A 83 -33.60 -22.43 11.82
N LYS A 84 -34.03 -23.17 10.78
CA LYS A 84 -33.24 -24.27 10.20
C LYS A 84 -31.92 -23.78 9.61
N ILE A 85 -31.95 -22.66 8.87
CA ILE A 85 -30.75 -22.05 8.28
C ILE A 85 -29.81 -21.55 9.39
N THR A 86 -30.35 -20.89 10.43
CA THR A 86 -29.56 -20.44 11.57
C THR A 86 -28.84 -21.60 12.25
N ILE A 87 -29.55 -22.70 12.55
CA ILE A 87 -28.95 -23.88 13.17
C ILE A 87 -27.85 -24.48 12.27
N ALA A 88 -28.09 -24.58 10.97
CA ALA A 88 -27.10 -25.09 10.03
C ALA A 88 -25.84 -24.20 9.96
N ILE A 89 -25.99 -22.87 9.99
CA ILE A 89 -24.85 -21.94 10.01
C ILE A 89 -24.04 -22.12 11.31
N LEU A 90 -24.71 -22.27 12.45
CA LEU A 90 -24.04 -22.51 13.73
C LEU A 90 -23.24 -23.81 13.72
N GLN A 91 -23.82 -24.90 13.18
CA GLN A 91 -23.11 -26.17 13.01
C GLN A 91 -21.88 -26.04 12.11
N LEU A 92 -21.99 -25.35 10.97
CA LEU A 92 -20.86 -25.10 10.07
C LEU A 92 -19.76 -24.24 10.72
N GLN A 93 -20.13 -23.33 11.62
CA GLN A 93 -19.19 -22.51 12.37
C GLN A 93 -18.48 -23.32 13.45
N GLU A 94 -19.22 -24.13 14.22
CA GLU A 94 -18.68 -25.00 15.28
C GLU A 94 -17.71 -26.04 14.71
N GLU A 95 -18.04 -26.62 13.56
CA GLU A 95 -17.18 -27.56 12.83
C GLU A 95 -15.99 -26.88 12.12
N GLY A 96 -15.88 -25.55 12.14
CA GLY A 96 -14.82 -24.80 11.47
C GLY A 96 -14.91 -24.83 9.93
N LYS A 97 -15.98 -25.36 9.35
CA LYS A 97 -16.15 -25.48 7.89
C LYS A 97 -16.17 -24.14 7.19
N LEU A 98 -16.75 -23.12 7.81
CA LEU A 98 -16.75 -21.76 7.26
C LEU A 98 -15.33 -21.21 7.11
N HIS A 99 -14.46 -21.46 8.10
CA HIS A 99 -13.06 -21.03 8.02
C HIS A 99 -12.29 -21.80 6.95
N MET A 100 -12.48 -23.12 6.87
CA MET A 100 -11.88 -23.94 5.80
C MET A 100 -12.30 -23.47 4.40
N MET A 101 -13.57 -23.09 4.23
CA MET A 101 -14.05 -22.51 2.99
C MET A 101 -13.41 -21.14 2.72
N LYS A 102 -13.31 -20.26 3.73
CA LYS A 102 -12.62 -18.97 3.58
C LYS A 102 -11.20 -19.19 3.08
N GLU A 103 -10.40 -19.99 3.77
CA GLU A 103 -9.01 -20.26 3.38
C GLU A 103 -8.92 -20.81 1.96
N LYS A 104 -9.81 -21.73 1.59
CA LYS A 104 -9.84 -22.32 0.24
C LYS A 104 -10.12 -21.30 -0.86
N TRP A 105 -11.03 -20.34 -0.62
CA TRP A 105 -11.49 -19.41 -1.66
C TRP A 105 -10.74 -18.08 -1.66
N TRP A 106 -10.26 -17.63 -0.50
CA TRP A 106 -9.54 -16.37 -0.37
C TRP A 106 -8.07 -16.50 -0.72
N ARG A 107 -7.39 -17.54 -0.21
CA ARG A 107 -5.93 -17.71 -0.33
C ARG A 107 -5.47 -17.52 -1.77
N GLY A 108 -4.86 -16.37 -2.02
CA GLY A 108 -4.26 -16.01 -3.29
C GLY A 108 -2.81 -16.46 -3.35
N ASN A 109 -2.40 -16.99 -4.51
CA ASN A 109 -0.99 -17.30 -4.80
C ASN A 109 -0.28 -16.12 -5.49
N GLY A 110 -0.90 -14.95 -5.51
CA GLY A 110 -0.55 -13.87 -6.45
C GLY A 110 0.51 -12.91 -5.95
N CYS A 111 0.65 -12.75 -4.64
CA CYS A 111 1.60 -11.82 -4.04
C CYS A 111 2.50 -12.57 -3.05
N PRO A 112 3.82 -12.29 -3.05
CA PRO A 112 4.65 -12.73 -1.94
C PRO A 112 4.02 -12.18 -0.65
N GLU A 113 3.91 -13.02 0.38
CA GLU A 113 3.60 -12.50 1.71
C GLU A 113 4.58 -11.36 1.96
N GLU A 114 4.08 -10.19 2.37
CA GLU A 114 4.97 -9.14 2.85
C GLU A 114 5.70 -9.76 4.04
N GLU A 115 6.89 -10.31 3.81
CA GLU A 115 7.90 -10.49 4.83
C GLU A 115 7.90 -9.15 5.55
N ASN A 116 7.54 -9.18 6.83
CA ASN A 116 7.59 -8.02 7.71
C ASN A 116 8.80 -7.21 7.29
N LYS A 117 8.57 -5.95 6.92
CA LYS A 117 9.61 -4.99 6.53
C LYS A 117 10.54 -4.81 7.74
N GLU A 118 11.34 -5.82 8.05
CA GLU A 118 12.50 -5.77 8.90
C GLU A 118 13.40 -4.79 8.17
N ALA A 119 13.38 -3.56 8.69
CA ALA A 119 14.15 -2.39 8.29
C ALA A 119 14.92 -2.59 6.97
N SER A 120 14.37 -2.08 5.86
CA SER A 120 15.05 -2.07 4.55
C SER A 120 16.52 -1.78 4.77
N ALA A 121 17.37 -2.81 4.65
CA ALA A 121 18.80 -2.67 4.83
C ALA A 121 19.23 -1.51 3.92
N LEU A 122 19.85 -0.46 4.48
CA LEU A 122 20.17 0.75 3.75
C LEU A 122 20.94 0.37 2.48
N GLY A 123 20.21 0.31 1.36
CA GLY A 123 20.77 -0.09 0.09
C GLY A 123 21.83 0.91 -0.34
N VAL A 124 22.77 0.46 -1.18
CA VAL A 124 23.84 1.30 -1.75
C VAL A 124 23.28 2.58 -2.40
N GLN A 125 22.01 2.61 -2.79
CA GLN A 125 21.30 3.81 -3.28
C GLN A 125 21.24 4.96 -2.26
N ASN A 126 21.16 4.70 -0.95
CA ASN A 126 21.17 5.74 0.08
C ASN A 126 22.60 6.18 0.47
N ILE A 127 23.61 5.31 0.27
CA ILE A 127 25.02 5.55 0.63
C ILE A 127 25.85 6.02 -0.59
N GLY A 128 25.31 5.92 -1.80
CA GLY A 128 25.99 6.23 -3.06
C GLY A 128 26.54 7.65 -3.13
N GLY A 129 25.90 8.61 -2.46
CA GLY A 129 26.39 10.00 -2.37
C GLY A 129 27.79 10.11 -1.76
N ILE A 130 28.11 9.28 -0.75
CA ILE A 130 29.42 9.32 -0.07
C ILE A 130 30.52 8.85 -1.01
N PHE A 131 30.27 7.79 -1.80
CA PHE A 131 31.22 7.28 -2.78
C PHE A 131 31.49 8.28 -3.91
N ILE A 132 30.48 9.02 -4.37
CA ILE A 132 30.62 10.07 -5.39
C ILE A 132 31.49 11.22 -4.87
N VAL A 133 31.25 11.68 -3.64
CA VAL A 133 32.05 12.76 -3.03
C VAL A 133 33.50 12.32 -2.84
N LEU A 134 33.73 11.09 -2.39
CA LEU A 134 35.08 10.50 -2.25
C LEU A 134 35.82 10.48 -3.59
N ALA A 135 35.18 9.98 -4.66
CA ALA A 135 35.79 9.91 -5.99
C ALA A 135 36.10 11.31 -6.55
N ALA A 136 35.17 12.26 -6.41
CA ALA A 136 35.37 13.64 -6.86
C ALA A 136 36.52 14.32 -6.11
N GLY A 137 36.62 14.13 -4.79
CA GLY A 137 37.72 14.66 -3.98
C GLY A 137 39.08 14.09 -4.38
N LEU A 138 39.14 12.81 -4.72
CA LEU A 138 40.36 12.13 -5.17
C LEU A 138 40.82 12.66 -6.54
N VAL A 139 39.88 12.88 -7.47
CA VAL A 139 40.18 13.46 -8.78
C VAL A 139 40.68 14.91 -8.64
N LEU A 140 40.00 15.73 -7.82
CA LEU A 140 40.39 17.12 -7.57
C LEU A 140 41.79 17.23 -6.96
N SER A 141 42.14 16.37 -6.01
CA SER A 141 43.47 16.41 -5.37
C SER A 141 44.59 16.09 -6.36
N VAL A 142 44.38 15.13 -7.26
CA VAL A 142 45.33 14.80 -8.33
C VAL A 142 45.51 15.98 -9.28
N PHE A 143 44.43 16.65 -9.69
CA PHE A 143 44.54 17.84 -10.55
C PHE A 143 45.31 18.99 -9.89
N VAL A 144 45.07 19.25 -8.60
CA VAL A 144 45.79 20.28 -7.85
C VAL A 144 47.29 19.92 -7.74
N ALA A 145 47.62 18.67 -7.41
CA ALA A 145 49.01 18.22 -7.29
C ALA A 145 49.77 18.35 -8.62
N VAL A 146 49.16 17.99 -9.74
CA VAL A 146 49.75 18.16 -11.08
C VAL A 146 49.92 19.66 -11.40
N GLY A 147 48.92 20.48 -11.09
CA GLY A 147 48.99 21.93 -11.30
C GLY A 147 50.12 22.60 -10.52
N GLU A 148 50.27 22.27 -9.24
CA GLU A 148 51.36 22.78 -8.40
C GLU A 148 52.73 22.30 -8.88
N PHE A 149 52.84 21.02 -9.26
CA PHE A 149 54.08 20.46 -9.77
C PHE A 149 54.55 21.19 -11.05
N LEU A 150 53.64 21.44 -12.00
CA LEU A 150 53.95 22.17 -13.23
C LEU A 150 54.32 23.63 -12.96
N TYR A 151 53.61 24.30 -12.04
CA TYR A 151 53.91 25.69 -11.66
C TYR A 151 55.29 25.81 -11.01
N LYS A 152 55.60 24.92 -10.06
CA LYS A 152 56.89 24.91 -9.35
C LYS A 152 58.04 24.54 -10.28
N SER A 153 57.84 23.57 -11.19
CA SER A 153 58.84 23.20 -12.20
C SER A 153 59.12 24.34 -13.18
N LYS A 154 58.09 25.08 -13.62
CA LYS A 154 58.28 26.29 -14.45
C LYS A 154 58.98 27.42 -13.70
N LYS A 155 58.63 27.65 -12.44
CA LYS A 155 59.25 28.68 -11.60
C LYS A 155 60.72 28.39 -11.33
N ASN A 156 61.06 27.13 -11.06
CA ASN A 156 62.46 26.71 -10.85
C ASN A 156 63.28 26.80 -12.14
N ALA A 157 62.71 26.42 -13.29
CA ALA A 157 63.37 26.56 -14.60
C ALA A 157 63.57 28.03 -15.03
N GLN A 158 62.79 28.98 -14.49
CA GLN A 158 62.98 30.42 -14.69
C GLN A 158 63.99 31.03 -13.70
N LEU A 159 64.25 30.38 -12.56
CA LEU A 159 65.24 30.82 -11.57
C LEU A 159 66.68 30.38 -11.91
N GLU A 160 66.85 29.40 -12.79
CA GLU A 160 68.15 28.89 -13.26
C GLU A 160 68.64 29.53 -14.58
N LYS A 161 68.05 30.64 -15.02
CA LYS A 161 68.54 31.48 -16.13
C LYS A 161 68.91 32.87 -15.63
#